data_AF-A0A661DB06-F1
#
_entry.id   AF-A0A661DB06-F1
#
_cell.length_a   1.000
_cell.length_b   1.000
_cell.length_c   1.000
_cell.angle_alpha   90.00
_cell.angle_beta   90.00
_cell.angle_gamma   90.00
#
_symmetry.space_group_name_H-M   'P 1'
#
loop_
_entity.id
_entity.type
_entity.pdbx_description
1 polymer ?
#
loop_
_entity_poly.entity_id
_entity_poly.type
_entity_poly.pdbx_seq_one_letter_code
_entity_poly.pdbx_strand_id
1 'polypeptide(L)'
;MKYIDNRIIAAGLTVQYSDDEGDTFQSAVINNSSITEEIRGVAVDEQTGAVVLTKAQGEILISLDRGLTYNAIQVGVRSYAPLSLGGGAWLVTSTAGEIIYSPDNFESVEMVPVTIPMLGSSAWTIAQSGENIIMGGDNGYASITPPLSA
;
A
#
# COMPACT_ATOMS: atom_id res chain seq x y z
N MET A 1 1.32 -1.61 11.68
CA MET A 1 2.77 -1.52 11.92
C MET A 1 3.49 -2.41 10.91
N LYS A 2 4.63 -1.98 10.39
CA LYS A 2 5.51 -2.77 9.52
C LYS A 2 6.97 -2.54 9.91
N TYR A 3 7.85 -3.43 9.48
CA TYR A 3 9.29 -3.33 9.69
C TYR A 3 9.99 -3.08 8.36
N ILE A 4 11.11 -2.38 8.38
CA ILE A 4 11.99 -2.16 7.23
C ILE A 4 13.41 -1.90 7.73
N ASP A 5 14.39 -2.76 7.41
CA ASP A 5 15.80 -2.58 7.84
C ASP A 5 15.96 -2.16 9.32
N ASN A 6 15.37 -2.93 10.25
CA ASN A 6 15.30 -2.65 11.71
C ASN A 6 14.50 -1.42 12.15
N ARG A 7 13.92 -0.65 11.23
CA ARG A 7 13.00 0.44 11.55
C ARG A 7 11.56 -0.08 11.64
N ILE A 8 10.84 0.40 12.63
CA ILE A 8 9.38 0.20 12.75
C ILE A 8 8.67 1.38 12.11
N ILE A 9 7.67 1.11 11.28
CA ILE A 9 6.70 2.10 10.79
C ILE A 9 5.35 1.87 11.47
N ALA A 10 4.88 2.89 12.19
CA ALA A 10 3.56 2.93 12.82
C ALA A 10 2.69 3.97 12.11
N ALA A 11 1.50 3.55 11.66
CA ALA A 11 0.60 4.40 10.89
C ALA A 11 -0.84 4.23 11.41
N GLY A 12 -1.56 5.35 11.50
CA GLY A 12 -2.95 5.44 11.94
C GLY A 12 -3.50 6.84 11.65
N LEU A 13 -3.71 7.65 12.68
CA LEU A 13 -3.99 9.09 12.54
C LEU A 13 -2.71 9.95 12.43
N THR A 14 -1.56 9.32 12.62
CA THR A 14 -0.23 9.89 12.41
C THR A 14 0.62 8.83 11.72
N VAL A 15 1.72 9.24 11.11
CA VAL A 15 2.77 8.33 10.63
C VAL A 15 4.03 8.61 11.43
N GLN A 16 4.54 7.57 12.05
CA GLN A 16 5.70 7.61 12.92
C GLN A 16 6.64 6.47 12.57
N TYR A 17 7.91 6.64 12.88
CA TYR A 17 8.91 5.60 12.79
C TYR A 17 9.73 5.49 14.08
N SER A 18 10.36 4.34 14.28
CA SER A 18 11.28 4.08 15.38
C SER A 18 12.51 3.36 14.83
N ASP A 19 13.69 3.82 15.24
CA ASP A 19 15.00 3.24 14.91
C ASP A 19 15.60 2.45 16.09
N ASP A 20 14.85 2.30 17.17
CA ASP A 20 15.25 1.71 18.45
C ASP A 20 14.24 0.65 18.92
N GLU A 21 13.81 -0.22 17.99
CA GLU A 21 12.94 -1.37 18.27
C GLU A 21 11.57 -1.01 18.90
N GLY A 22 11.14 0.25 18.75
CA GLY A 22 9.87 0.76 19.27
C GLY A 22 9.99 1.44 20.63
N ASP A 23 11.20 1.65 21.16
CA ASP A 23 11.40 2.36 22.42
C ASP A 23 11.02 3.85 22.29
N THR A 24 11.38 4.50 21.18
CA THR A 24 10.99 5.87 20.87
C THR A 24 10.44 6.02 19.45
N PHE A 25 9.46 6.92 19.29
CA PHE A 25 8.84 7.19 18.00
C PHE A 25 9.03 8.64 17.58
N GLN A 26 9.37 8.82 16.31
CA GLN A 26 9.54 10.10 15.64
C GLN A 26 8.48 10.26 14.55
N SER A 27 7.93 11.47 14.40
CA SER A 27 6.97 11.74 13.32
C SER A 27 7.67 11.73 11.96
N ALA A 28 7.09 11.03 11.00
CA ALA A 28 7.50 11.15 9.60
C ALA A 28 7.08 12.50 9.02
N VAL A 29 7.83 12.98 8.03
CA VAL A 29 7.47 14.19 7.28
C VAL A 29 6.53 13.82 6.14
N ILE A 30 5.47 14.59 5.97
CA ILE A 30 4.48 14.36 4.91
C ILE A 30 4.40 15.62 4.06
N ASN A 31 4.86 15.48 2.82
CA ASN A 31 4.90 16.55 1.86
C ASN A 31 3.58 16.61 1.09
N ASN A 32 3.11 17.83 0.82
CA ASN A 32 1.96 18.12 -0.04
C ASN A 32 0.65 17.44 0.36
N SER A 33 0.53 17.02 1.63
CA SER A 33 -0.68 16.45 2.19
C SER A 33 -0.70 16.60 3.71
N SER A 34 -1.83 16.29 4.32
CA SER A 34 -1.97 16.19 5.77
C SER A 34 -2.67 14.88 6.12
N ILE A 35 -2.34 14.28 7.26
CA ILE A 35 -3.10 13.14 7.77
C ILE A 35 -4.32 13.71 8.50
N THR A 36 -5.35 14.06 7.75
CA THR A 36 -6.68 14.35 8.27
C THR A 36 -7.57 13.11 8.31
N GLU A 37 -7.06 11.99 7.79
CA GLU A 37 -7.79 10.74 7.60
C GLU A 37 -7.00 9.55 8.10
N GLU A 38 -7.71 8.48 8.40
CA GLU A 38 -7.11 7.23 8.86
C GLU A 38 -6.32 6.55 7.73
N ILE A 39 -5.07 6.18 8.03
CA ILE A 39 -4.29 5.24 7.21
C ILE A 39 -4.94 3.85 7.31
N ARG A 40 -5.35 3.30 6.18
CA ARG A 40 -6.03 2.00 6.06
C ARG A 40 -5.09 0.83 5.79
N GLY A 41 -3.95 1.10 5.15
CA GLY A 41 -3.00 0.08 4.78
C GLY A 41 -1.58 0.59 4.82
N VAL A 42 -0.66 -0.34 5.07
CA VAL A 42 0.78 -0.10 5.07
C VAL A 42 1.48 -1.32 4.48
N ALA A 43 2.33 -1.08 3.50
CA ALA A 43 3.18 -2.10 2.89
C ALA A 43 4.60 -1.56 2.70
N VAL A 44 5.55 -2.49 2.69
CA VAL A 44 6.98 -2.23 2.55
C VAL A 44 7.48 -3.06 1.39
N ASP A 45 8.33 -2.45 0.56
CA ASP A 45 9.17 -3.15 -0.39
C ASP A 45 10.54 -3.35 0.27
N GLU A 46 10.80 -4.58 0.70
CA GLU A 46 12.05 -4.95 1.38
C GLU A 46 13.27 -4.85 0.45
N GLN A 47 13.09 -4.88 -0.88
CA GLN A 47 14.21 -4.79 -1.82
C GLN A 47 14.70 -3.36 -1.99
N THR A 48 13.78 -2.40 -1.98
CA THR A 48 14.07 -0.99 -2.28
C THR A 48 14.08 -0.10 -1.04
N GLY A 49 13.48 -0.54 0.06
CA GLY A 49 13.28 0.31 1.23
C GLY A 49 12.06 1.24 1.08
N ALA A 50 11.24 1.08 0.05
CA ALA A 50 10.08 1.93 -0.17
C ALA A 50 8.90 1.52 0.74
N VAL A 51 8.11 2.51 1.16
CA VAL A 51 6.94 2.31 2.04
C VAL A 51 5.72 2.98 1.42
N VAL A 52 4.63 2.23 1.35
CA VAL A 52 3.36 2.71 0.79
C VAL A 52 2.29 2.66 1.86
N LEU A 53 1.60 3.78 2.03
CA LEU A 53 0.44 3.94 2.90
C LEU A 53 -0.77 4.31 2.06
N THR A 54 -1.93 3.81 2.43
CA THR A 54 -3.20 4.13 1.76
C THR A 54 -4.14 4.85 2.72
N LYS A 55 -4.78 5.93 2.26
CA LYS A 55 -5.84 6.64 2.99
C LYS A 55 -7.22 6.17 2.54
N ALA A 56 -8.20 6.33 3.43
CA ALA A 56 -9.58 5.93 3.17
C ALA A 56 -10.21 6.58 1.92
N GLN A 57 -9.82 7.81 1.56
CA GLN A 57 -10.35 8.51 0.38
C GLN A 57 -9.51 8.34 -0.90
N GLY A 58 -8.56 7.40 -0.94
CA GLY A 58 -7.87 7.08 -2.19
C GLY A 58 -6.65 7.92 -2.52
N GLU A 59 -6.11 8.59 -1.50
CA GLU A 59 -4.75 9.12 -1.57
C GLU A 59 -3.77 8.03 -1.12
N ILE A 60 -2.67 7.91 -1.85
CA ILE A 60 -1.53 7.06 -1.50
C ILE A 60 -0.42 7.97 -0.98
N LEU A 61 0.23 7.58 0.11
CA LEU A 61 1.49 8.18 0.54
C LEU A 61 2.62 7.20 0.24
N ILE A 62 3.61 7.63 -0.53
CA ILE A 62 4.81 6.84 -0.80
C ILE A 62 6.05 7.49 -0.20
N SER A 63 6.86 6.68 0.45
CA SER A 63 8.21 7.01 0.89
C SER A 63 9.21 6.16 0.14
N LEU A 64 10.29 6.78 -0.34
CA LEU A 64 11.43 6.12 -0.97
C LEU A 64 12.69 6.15 -0.09
N ASP A 65 12.54 6.60 1.16
CA ASP A 65 13.61 6.81 2.13
C ASP A 65 13.36 6.07 3.45
N ARG A 66 12.77 4.87 3.35
CA ARG A 66 12.47 3.99 4.49
C ARG A 66 11.55 4.63 5.53
N GLY A 67 10.52 5.33 5.05
CA GLY A 67 9.45 5.89 5.89
C GLY A 67 9.81 7.19 6.62
N LEU A 68 10.87 7.90 6.22
CA LEU A 68 11.22 9.19 6.83
C LEU A 68 10.38 10.33 6.26
N THR A 69 10.26 10.37 4.93
CA THR A 69 9.47 11.36 4.21
C THR A 69 8.50 10.68 3.25
N TYR A 70 7.30 11.24 3.16
CA TYR A 70 6.24 10.73 2.30
C TYR A 70 5.77 11.82 1.35
N ASN A 71 5.51 11.42 0.10
CA ASN A 71 4.84 12.23 -0.90
C ASN A 71 3.45 11.66 -1.19
N ALA A 72 2.46 12.52 -1.30
CA ALA A 72 1.10 12.13 -1.64
C ALA A 72 0.86 12.01 -3.14
N ILE A 73 0.12 10.97 -3.54
CA ILE A 73 -0.27 10.68 -4.90
C ILE A 73 -1.78 10.39 -4.91
N GLN A 74 -2.51 11.09 -5.78
CA GLN A 74 -3.94 10.88 -5.95
C GLN A 74 -4.17 9.82 -7.03
N VAL A 75 -4.80 8.70 -6.67
CA VAL A 75 -5.08 7.61 -7.63
C VAL A 75 -6.57 7.46 -7.99
N GLY A 76 -7.42 8.33 -7.44
CA GLY A 76 -8.83 8.46 -7.86
C GLY A 76 -9.78 7.32 -7.44
N VAL A 77 -9.30 6.33 -6.70
CA VAL A 77 -10.10 5.19 -6.18
C VAL A 77 -9.89 5.04 -4.68
N ARG A 78 -10.90 4.60 -3.93
CA ARG A 78 -10.80 4.43 -2.46
C ARG A 78 -9.87 3.26 -2.09
N SER A 79 -8.59 3.56 -1.91
CA SER A 79 -7.53 2.58 -1.62
C SER A 79 -7.60 1.99 -0.22
N TYR A 80 -7.24 0.72 -0.08
CA TYR A 80 -7.29 0.01 1.19
C TYR A 80 -6.00 -0.77 1.46
N ALA A 81 -5.68 -1.79 0.67
CA ALA A 81 -4.56 -2.67 0.97
C ALA A 81 -3.48 -2.55 -0.12
N PRO A 82 -2.34 -1.90 0.18
CA PRO A 82 -1.17 -1.96 -0.67
C PRO A 82 -0.43 -3.30 -0.50
N LEU A 83 0.21 -3.76 -1.58
CA LEU A 83 1.10 -4.92 -1.64
C LEU A 83 2.32 -4.53 -2.45
N SER A 84 3.53 -4.76 -1.91
CA SER A 84 4.75 -4.72 -2.71
C SER A 84 4.90 -6.02 -3.49
N LEU A 85 5.28 -5.90 -4.76
CA LEU A 85 5.71 -7.00 -5.62
C LEU A 85 7.25 -7.07 -5.75
N GLY A 86 7.96 -6.18 -5.05
CA GLY A 86 9.40 -6.00 -5.13
C GLY A 86 9.83 -5.07 -6.28
N GLY A 87 11.05 -4.52 -6.17
CA GLY A 87 11.67 -3.71 -7.22
C GLY A 87 10.94 -2.38 -7.52
N GLY A 88 10.13 -1.89 -6.59
CA GLY A 88 9.29 -0.71 -6.77
C GLY A 88 7.94 -0.98 -7.43
N ALA A 89 7.59 -2.24 -7.71
CA ALA A 89 6.27 -2.60 -8.21
C ALA A 89 5.27 -2.78 -7.06
N TRP A 90 4.05 -2.28 -7.26
CA TRP A 90 2.99 -2.20 -6.26
C TRP A 90 1.64 -2.58 -6.82
N LEU A 91 0.82 -3.19 -5.98
CA LEU A 91 -0.62 -3.30 -6.18
C LEU A 91 -1.35 -2.63 -5.04
N VAL A 92 -2.47 -1.98 -5.36
CA VAL A 92 -3.36 -1.38 -4.38
C VAL A 92 -4.78 -1.77 -4.72
N THR A 93 -5.45 -2.36 -3.74
CA THR A 93 -6.87 -2.72 -3.86
C THR A 93 -7.75 -1.61 -3.29
N SER A 94 -8.93 -1.44 -3.89
CA SER A 94 -9.96 -0.52 -3.41
C SER A 94 -11.09 -1.25 -2.68
N THR A 95 -11.90 -0.53 -1.89
CA THR A 95 -13.10 -1.11 -1.26
C THR A 95 -14.15 -1.59 -2.26
N ALA A 96 -14.10 -1.10 -3.50
CA ALA A 96 -15.00 -1.49 -4.59
C ALA A 96 -14.46 -2.69 -5.41
N GLY A 97 -13.34 -3.29 -5.00
CA GLY A 97 -12.71 -4.39 -5.72
C GLY A 97 -11.90 -3.94 -6.93
N GLU A 98 -11.64 -2.64 -7.06
CA GLU A 98 -10.73 -2.14 -8.09
C GLU A 98 -9.28 -2.44 -7.69
N ILE A 99 -8.43 -2.60 -8.68
CA ILE A 99 -7.00 -2.87 -8.49
C ILE A 99 -6.22 -1.87 -9.31
N ILE A 100 -5.31 -1.17 -8.65
CA ILE A 100 -4.30 -0.36 -9.30
C ILE A 100 -2.99 -1.12 -9.25
N TYR A 101 -2.31 -1.18 -10.38
CA TYR A 101 -0.92 -1.60 -10.49
C TYR A 101 -0.04 -0.41 -10.79
N SER A 102 1.15 -0.39 -10.20
CA SER A 102 2.24 0.47 -10.60
C SER A 102 3.52 -0.37 -10.69
N PRO A 103 4.27 -0.31 -11.81
CA PRO A 103 5.55 -0.98 -11.93
C PRO A 103 6.74 -0.17 -11.36
N ASP A 104 6.52 1.08 -10.96
CA ASP A 104 7.57 2.10 -10.87
C ASP A 104 7.34 3.10 -9.74
N ASN A 105 7.00 2.63 -8.54
CA ASN A 105 6.78 3.47 -7.35
C ASN A 105 5.74 4.59 -7.59
N PHE A 106 4.67 4.24 -8.30
CA PHE A 106 3.56 5.13 -8.68
C PHE A 106 3.98 6.32 -9.56
N GLU A 107 5.10 6.24 -10.27
CA GLU A 107 5.38 7.16 -11.40
C GLU A 107 4.36 6.95 -12.52
N SER A 108 3.93 5.71 -12.74
CA SER A 108 2.80 5.33 -13.58
C SER A 108 1.84 4.40 -12.84
N VAL A 109 0.57 4.48 -13.22
CA VAL A 109 -0.51 3.67 -12.66
C VAL A 109 -1.42 3.16 -13.76
N GLU A 110 -1.85 1.91 -13.63
CA GLU A 110 -2.88 1.33 -14.48
C GLU A 110 -3.92 0.56 -13.66
N MET A 111 -5.14 0.53 -14.18
CA MET A 111 -6.22 -0.25 -13.59
C MET A 111 -6.15 -1.68 -14.11
N VAL A 112 -6.06 -2.65 -13.21
CA VAL A 112 -6.08 -4.07 -13.56
C VAL A 112 -7.52 -4.55 -13.64
N PRO A 113 -8.00 -5.04 -14.80
CA PRO A 113 -9.36 -5.56 -14.92
C PRO A 113 -9.58 -6.76 -14.00
N VAL A 114 -10.68 -6.75 -13.26
CA VAL A 114 -11.08 -7.88 -12.41
C VAL A 114 -12.35 -8.49 -12.99
N THR A 115 -12.29 -9.79 -13.30
CA THR A 115 -13.39 -10.51 -13.97
C THR A 115 -14.54 -10.85 -13.01
N ILE A 116 -14.31 -10.74 -11.70
CA ILE A 116 -15.30 -11.05 -10.66
C ILE A 116 -15.69 -9.74 -9.98
N PRO A 117 -16.95 -9.28 -10.07
CA PRO A 117 -17.38 -8.09 -9.34
C PRO A 117 -17.38 -8.40 -7.85
N MET A 118 -16.37 -7.88 -7.16
CA MET A 118 -16.24 -8.06 -5.72
C MET A 118 -16.83 -6.83 -5.02
N LEU A 119 -18.14 -6.88 -4.75
CA LEU A 119 -18.82 -5.75 -4.14
C LEU A 119 -18.59 -5.71 -2.62
N GLY A 120 -18.17 -4.55 -2.12
CA GLY A 120 -18.61 -4.03 -0.82
C GLY A 120 -17.91 -4.53 0.44
N SER A 121 -16.62 -4.87 0.42
CA SER A 121 -15.94 -5.29 1.65
C SER A 121 -15.09 -4.18 2.30
N SER A 122 -15.10 -4.17 3.64
CA SER A 122 -14.30 -3.29 4.50
C SER A 122 -12.94 -3.89 4.91
N ALA A 123 -12.66 -5.13 4.52
CA ALA A 123 -11.46 -5.84 4.92
C ALA A 123 -10.93 -6.69 3.76
N TRP A 124 -10.12 -6.05 2.94
CA TRP A 124 -9.36 -6.74 1.90
C TRP A 124 -8.03 -7.22 2.47
N THR A 125 -7.77 -8.52 2.34
CA THR A 125 -6.40 -9.03 2.43
C THR A 125 -5.90 -9.30 1.04
N ILE A 126 -4.66 -8.88 0.78
CA ILE A 126 -3.95 -9.19 -0.45
C ILE A 126 -2.66 -9.91 -0.06
N ALA A 127 -2.38 -11.03 -0.71
CA ALA A 127 -1.18 -11.81 -0.48
C ALA A 127 -0.65 -12.35 -1.80
N GLN A 128 0.68 -12.40 -1.91
CA GLN A 128 1.36 -13.04 -3.03
C GLN A 128 1.71 -14.48 -2.66
N SER A 129 1.48 -15.40 -3.58
CA SER A 129 1.87 -16.80 -3.50
C SER A 129 2.47 -17.23 -4.84
N GLY A 130 3.80 -17.10 -4.97
CA GLY A 130 4.49 -17.26 -6.24
C GLY A 130 4.12 -16.16 -7.22
N GLU A 131 3.64 -16.53 -8.40
CA GLU A 131 3.17 -15.59 -9.44
C GLU A 131 1.72 -15.14 -9.22
N ASN A 132 0.99 -15.78 -8.30
CA ASN A 132 -0.40 -15.49 -8.07
C ASN A 132 -0.59 -14.52 -6.91
N ILE A 133 -1.62 -13.70 -7.05
CA ILE A 133 -2.07 -12.78 -6.02
C ILE A 133 -3.46 -13.18 -5.62
N ILE A 134 -3.60 -13.52 -4.35
CA ILE A 134 -4.85 -13.90 -3.74
C ILE A 134 -5.39 -12.66 -3.03
N MET A 135 -6.61 -12.28 -3.42
CA MET A 135 -7.36 -11.22 -2.76
C MET A 135 -8.57 -11.84 -2.10
N GLY A 136 -8.69 -11.66 -0.79
CA GLY A 136 -9.82 -12.14 -0.01
C GLY A 136 -10.63 -10.98 0.55
N GLY A 137 -11.95 -11.12 0.52
CA GLY A 137 -12.91 -10.25 1.20
C GLY A 137 -14.12 -11.04 1.68
N ASP A 138 -15.13 -10.35 2.21
CA ASP A 138 -16.31 -10.98 2.83
C ASP A 138 -17.10 -11.89 1.88
N ASN A 139 -17.00 -11.66 0.57
CA ASN A 139 -17.76 -12.38 -0.46
C ASN A 139 -16.93 -13.45 -1.19
N GLY A 140 -15.77 -13.84 -0.65
CA GLY A 140 -14.91 -14.88 -1.19
C GLY A 140 -13.53 -14.38 -1.57
N TYR A 141 -12.86 -15.11 -2.45
CA TYR A 141 -11.53 -14.76 -2.92
C TYR A 141 -11.45 -14.73 -4.45
N ALA A 142 -10.57 -13.89 -4.97
CA ALA A 142 -10.13 -13.89 -6.34
C ALA A 142 -8.63 -14.18 -6.40
N SER A 143 -8.21 -14.89 -7.44
CA SER A 143 -6.79 -15.01 -7.79
C SER A 143 -6.57 -14.23 -9.07
N ILE A 144 -5.56 -13.37 -9.09
CA ILE A 144 -5.08 -12.74 -10.31
C ILE A 144 -3.62 -13.11 -10.52
N THR A 145 -3.22 -13.20 -11.78
CA THR A 145 -1.81 -13.20 -12.16
C THR A 145 -1.58 -11.81 -12.74
N PRO A 146 -0.91 -10.89 -12.02
CA PRO A 146 -0.63 -9.57 -12.57
C PRO A 146 0.19 -9.75 -13.86
N PRO A 147 0.13 -8.79 -14.80
CA PRO A 147 1.09 -8.75 -15.88
C PRO A 147 2.47 -8.51 -15.25
N LEU A 148 3.18 -9.58 -14.93
CA LEU A 148 4.59 -9.52 -14.59
C LEU A 148 5.26 -9.02 -15.87
N SER A 149 5.63 -7.73 -15.88
CA SER A 149 6.52 -7.23 -16.92
C SER A 149 7.78 -8.10 -16.89
N ALA A 150 8.02 -8.79 -18.01
CA ALA A 150 9.19 -9.64 -18.23
C ALA A 150 10.50 -8.85 -18.18
#